data_AF-A0A0B1TIK5-F1
#
_entry.id   AF-A0A0B1TIK5-F1
#
_cell.length_a   1.000
_cell.length_b   1.000
_cell.length_c   1.000
_cell.angle_alpha   90.00
_cell.angle_beta   90.00
_cell.angle_gamma   90.00
#
_symmetry.space_group_name_H-M   'P 1'
#
loop_
_entity.id
_entity.type
_entity.pdbx_description
1 polymer ?
#
loop_
_entity_poly.entity_id
_entity_poly.type
_entity_poly.pdbx_seq_one_letter_code
_entity_poly.pdbx_strand_id
1 'polypeptide(L)'
;MLFCFRVIDTLNRAYDGRTKWRSNCMVFLTGMKNVTETKLQPWKNFRKTVVISLQGTDLSSITDERATVLNMSLPLSDTDVAVVLHSIIDDY
;
A
#
# COMPACT_ATOMS: atom_id res chain seq x y z
N MET A 1 2.69 -6.05 -20.82
CA MET A 1 1.97 -5.10 -19.96
C MET A 1 0.52 -5.59 -19.77
N LEU A 2 0.34 -6.71 -19.05
CA LEU A 2 -0.99 -7.35 -18.82
C LEU A 2 -1.22 -7.67 -17.32
N PHE A 3 -0.30 -7.24 -16.46
CA PHE A 3 -0.28 -7.55 -15.02
C PHE A 3 -1.11 -6.59 -14.17
N CYS A 4 -1.66 -5.51 -14.74
CA CYS A 4 -2.25 -4.44 -13.93
C CYS A 4 -3.74 -4.68 -13.58
N PHE A 5 -4.55 -5.17 -14.54
CA PHE A 5 -6.02 -5.17 -14.33
C PHE A 5 -6.50 -6.25 -13.35
N ARG A 6 -5.97 -7.48 -13.46
CA ARG A 6 -6.36 -8.59 -12.58
C ARG A 6 -5.99 -8.33 -11.13
N VAL A 7 -4.80 -7.77 -10.89
CA VAL A 7 -4.32 -7.48 -9.54
C VAL A 7 -5.18 -6.40 -8.89
N ILE A 8 -5.53 -5.34 -9.63
CA ILE A 8 -6.43 -4.29 -9.14
C ILE A 8 -7.81 -4.85 -8.81
N ASP A 9 -8.37 -5.72 -9.65
CA ASP A 9 -9.66 -6.36 -9.36
C ASP A 9 -9.60 -7.28 -8.13
N THR A 10 -8.51 -8.03 -7.97
CA THR A 10 -8.28 -8.85 -6.77
C THR A 10 -8.18 -8.00 -5.52
N LEU A 11 -7.45 -6.87 -5.57
CA LEU A 11 -7.34 -5.93 -4.46
C LEU A 11 -8.69 -5.26 -4.12
N ASN A 12 -9.44 -4.82 -5.13
CA ASN A 12 -10.76 -4.21 -4.93
C ASN A 12 -11.80 -5.18 -4.37
N ARG A 13 -11.57 -6.49 -4.53
CA ARG A 13 -12.39 -7.57 -3.98
C ARG A 13 -11.79 -8.20 -2.74
N ALA A 14 -10.62 -7.72 -2.27
CA ALA A 14 -9.98 -8.22 -1.08
C ALA A 14 -10.93 -8.03 0.11
N TYR A 15 -11.21 -9.15 0.75
CA TYR A 15 -12.17 -9.24 1.82
C TYR A 15 -11.42 -9.47 3.12
N ASP A 16 -11.64 -8.59 4.08
CA ASP A 16 -11.12 -8.79 5.42
C ASP A 16 -12.03 -9.80 6.13
N GLY A 17 -11.52 -11.03 6.25
CA GLY A 17 -12.21 -12.15 6.87
C GLY A 17 -12.57 -11.90 8.34
N ARG A 18 -11.86 -10.99 9.02
CA ARG A 18 -12.08 -10.65 10.44
C ARG A 18 -13.31 -9.76 10.60
N THR A 19 -13.53 -8.81 9.68
CA THR A 19 -14.64 -7.86 9.79
C THR A 19 -15.88 -8.30 9.02
N LYS A 20 -15.76 -9.18 8.02
CA LYS A 20 -16.81 -9.48 7.02
C LYS A 20 -17.12 -8.30 6.07
N TRP A 21 -16.18 -7.38 5.88
CA TRP A 21 -16.29 -6.25 4.96
C TRP A 21 -15.12 -6.21 3.99
N ARG A 22 -15.26 -5.47 2.89
CA ARG A 22 -14.13 -5.20 1.98
C ARG A 22 -13.04 -4.41 2.73
N SER A 23 -11.77 -4.73 2.49
CA SER A 23 -10.64 -3.99 3.03
C SER A 23 -10.74 -2.52 2.61
N ASN A 24 -10.92 -1.61 3.58
CA ASN A 24 -11.01 -0.17 3.33
C ASN A 24 -9.62 0.47 3.38
N CYS A 25 -8.78 0.08 2.41
CA CYS A 25 -7.37 0.41 2.35
C CYS A 25 -7.02 1.17 1.05
N MET A 26 -6.23 2.24 1.18
CA MET A 26 -5.62 2.95 0.05
C MET A 26 -4.18 2.48 -0.12
N VAL A 27 -3.80 2.05 -1.32
CA VAL A 27 -2.41 1.63 -1.62
C VAL A 27 -1.75 2.68 -2.51
N PHE A 28 -0.63 3.25 -2.06
CA PHE A 28 0.22 4.15 -2.82
C PHE A 28 1.55 3.47 -3.13
N LEU A 29 2.01 3.55 -4.39
CA LEU A 29 3.27 2.98 -4.84
C LEU A 29 4.10 4.09 -5.48
N THR A 30 5.34 4.26 -5.04
CA THR A 30 6.27 5.24 -5.63
C THR A 30 7.65 4.64 -5.90
N GLY A 31 8.19 5.00 -7.06
CA GLY A 31 9.59 4.76 -7.42
C GLY A 31 10.43 6.04 -7.42
N MET A 32 9.92 7.14 -6.86
CA MET A 32 10.63 8.42 -6.81
C MET A 32 11.61 8.43 -5.65
N LYS A 33 12.89 8.82 -5.90
CA LYS A 33 13.94 8.96 -4.86
C LYS A 33 13.72 10.13 -3.91
N ASN A 34 13.04 11.18 -4.38
CA ASN A 34 12.75 12.38 -3.61
C ASN A 34 11.25 12.66 -3.75
N VAL A 35 10.53 12.68 -2.63
CA VAL A 35 9.16 13.19 -2.61
C VAL A 35 9.18 14.50 -1.85
N THR A 36 9.17 15.60 -2.60
CA THR A 36 9.33 16.95 -2.04
C THR A 36 8.01 17.63 -1.74
N GLU A 37 6.89 17.19 -2.33
CA GLU A 37 5.66 17.98 -2.24
C GLU A 37 4.39 17.12 -2.13
N THR A 38 3.54 17.59 -1.21
CA THR A 38 2.18 17.15 -0.90
C THR A 38 2.10 15.96 0.04
N LYS A 39 1.73 16.24 1.29
CA LYS A 39 1.15 15.22 2.17
C LYS A 39 0.09 14.47 1.40
N LEU A 40 0.25 13.15 1.29
CA LEU A 40 -0.89 12.29 1.02
C LEU A 40 -1.84 12.61 2.17
N GLN A 41 -2.90 13.36 1.88
CA GLN A 41 -4.05 13.44 2.76
C GLN A 41 -4.88 12.24 2.34
N PRO A 42 -4.69 11.05 2.93
CA PRO A 42 -5.50 9.92 2.55
C PRO A 42 -6.93 10.35 2.82
N TRP A 43 -7.72 10.33 1.74
CA TRP A 43 -9.09 10.81 1.76
C TRP A 43 -9.79 10.18 2.97
N LYS A 44 -10.46 11.02 3.78
CA LYS A 44 -11.09 10.70 5.10
C LYS A 44 -11.92 9.41 5.15
N ASN A 45 -12.17 8.80 4.00
CA ASN A 45 -12.96 7.62 3.76
C ASN A 45 -12.18 6.31 3.93
N PHE A 46 -10.84 6.32 3.90
CA PHE A 46 -10.03 5.11 4.05
C PHE A 46 -9.61 4.90 5.50
N ARG A 47 -9.73 3.65 5.98
CA ARG A 47 -9.33 3.28 7.35
C ARG A 47 -7.82 3.09 7.47
N LYS A 48 -7.19 2.63 6.39
CA LYS A 48 -5.77 2.31 6.34
C LYS A 48 -5.14 2.82 5.04
N THR A 49 -3.89 3.24 5.13
CA THR A 49 -3.08 3.57 3.95
C THR A 49 -1.85 2.67 3.95
N VAL A 50 -1.53 2.03 2.83
CA VAL A 50 -0.28 1.30 2.63
C VAL A 50 0.52 2.05 1.59
N VAL A 51 1.75 2.42 1.92
CA VAL A 51 2.62 3.24 1.07
C VAL A 51 3.89 2.47 0.80
N ILE A 52 4.17 2.20 -0.46
CA ILE A 52 5.27 1.35 -0.89
C ILE A 52 6.30 2.21 -1.62
N SER A 53 7.52 2.24 -1.10
CA SER A 53 8.67 2.93 -1.68
C SER A 53 9.60 1.93 -2.35
N LEU A 54 9.75 1.99 -3.67
CA LEU A 54 10.62 1.08 -4.43
C LEU A 54 12.10 1.51 -4.46
N GLN A 55 12.41 2.68 -3.90
CA GLN A 55 13.77 3.24 -3.88
C GLN A 55 14.24 3.65 -2.49
N GLY A 56 13.59 3.17 -1.42
CA GLY A 56 13.98 3.48 -0.04
C GLY A 56 13.82 4.94 0.35
N THR A 57 13.03 5.69 -0.40
CA THR A 57 12.70 7.10 -0.14
C THR A 57 11.98 7.22 1.18
N ASP A 58 12.37 8.20 1.99
CA ASP A 58 11.64 8.56 3.19
C ASP A 58 10.31 9.23 2.81
N LEU A 59 9.21 8.56 3.16
CA LEU A 59 7.85 9.02 2.90
C LEU A 59 7.15 9.55 4.16
N SER A 60 7.87 9.65 5.28
CA SER A 60 7.31 10.14 6.55
C SER A 60 6.69 11.53 6.44
N SER A 61 7.25 12.38 5.57
CA SER A 61 6.76 13.74 5.32
C SER A 61 5.42 13.79 4.59
N ILE A 62 5.08 12.71 3.86
CA ILE A 62 3.85 12.62 3.08
C ILE A 62 2.79 11.72 3.69
N THR A 63 3.11 10.94 4.72
CA THR A 63 2.19 9.99 5.35
C THR A 63 1.62 10.48 6.67
N ASP A 64 0.47 9.93 7.07
CA ASP A 64 -0.13 10.16 8.40
C ASP A 64 0.02 8.92 9.30
N GLU A 65 -0.50 9.01 10.52
CA GLU A 65 -0.45 7.94 11.54
C GLU A 65 -1.16 6.64 11.11
N ARG A 66 -1.99 6.67 10.07
CA ARG A 66 -2.74 5.51 9.56
C ARG A 66 -2.02 4.81 8.42
N ALA A 67 -0.85 5.33 8.05
CA ALA A 67 -0.04 4.81 6.97
C ALA A 67 0.95 3.74 7.45
N THR A 68 0.97 2.61 6.77
CA THR A 68 2.05 1.63 6.85
C THR A 68 3.01 1.88 5.68
N VAL A 69 4.24 2.28 5.97
CA VAL A 69 5.28 2.51 4.95
C VAL A 69 6.12 1.25 4.79
N LEU A 70 6.20 0.74 3.56
CA LEU A 70 6.99 -0.43 3.18
C LEU A 70 8.09 0.02 2.21
N ASN A 71 9.34 -0.22 2.59
CA ASN A 71 10.49 0.03 1.72
C ASN A 71 10.87 -1.27 1.03
N MET A 72 10.88 -1.26 -0.29
CA MET A 72 11.17 -2.42 -1.13
C MET A 72 12.19 -2.03 -2.19
N SER A 73 12.91 -3.02 -2.69
CA SER A 73 13.84 -2.84 -3.82
C SER A 73 13.38 -3.75 -4.96
N LEU A 74 13.54 -3.27 -6.19
CA LEU A 74 13.28 -4.12 -7.36
C LEU A 74 14.51 -5.02 -7.62
N PRO A 75 14.29 -6.27 -8.09
CA PRO A 75 13.00 -6.92 -8.34
C PRO A 75 12.29 -7.37 -7.05
N LEU A 76 10.95 -7.36 -7.05
CA LEU A 76 10.14 -7.81 -5.92
C LEU A 76 10.22 -9.33 -5.76
N SER A 77 10.45 -9.80 -4.54
CA SER A 77 10.37 -11.20 -4.15
C SER A 77 8.95 -11.61 -3.73
N ASP A 78 8.68 -12.91 -3.68
CA ASP A 78 7.40 -13.43 -3.14
C ASP A 78 7.18 -12.98 -1.69
N THR A 79 8.26 -12.83 -0.92
CA THR A 79 8.22 -12.30 0.45
C THR A 79 7.74 -10.85 0.46
N ASP A 80 8.22 -10.01 -0.47
CA ASP A 80 7.78 -8.62 -0.59
C ASP A 80 6.28 -8.55 -0.90
N VAL A 81 5.80 -9.41 -1.81
CA VAL A 81 4.38 -9.50 -2.15
C VAL A 81 3.54 -9.93 -0.94
N ALA A 82 4.01 -10.92 -0.17
CA ALA A 82 3.34 -11.37 1.04
C ALA A 82 3.24 -10.25 2.09
N VAL A 83 4.31 -9.49 2.31
CA VAL A 83 4.33 -8.36 3.27
C VAL A 83 3.31 -7.28 2.87
N VAL A 84 3.20 -6.97 1.57
CA VAL A 84 2.18 -6.03 1.08
C VAL A 84 0.78 -6.57 1.34
N LEU A 85 0.54 -7.84 1.02
CA LEU A 85 -0.76 -8.47 1.23
C LEU A 85 -1.17 -8.42 2.71
N HIS A 86 -0.31 -8.89 3.62
CA HIS A 86 -0.57 -8.82 5.07
C HIS A 86 -0.84 -7.39 5.55
N SER A 87 -0.14 -6.41 4.99
CA SER A 87 -0.37 -5.00 5.30
C SER A 87 -1.74 -4.49 4.81
N ILE A 88 -2.34 -5.10 3.79
CA ILE A 88 -3.66 -4.70 3.29
C ILE A 88 -4.80 -5.39 4.07
N ILE A 89 -4.62 -6.66 4.45
CA ILE A 89 -5.67 -7.47 5.08
C ILE A 89 -5.67 -7.42 6.62
N ASP A 90 -4.76 -6.66 7.24
CA ASP A 90 -4.61 -6.57 8.71
C ASP A 90 -4.46 -7.96 9.38
N ASP A 91 -3.84 -8.89 8.67
CA ASP A 91 -3.65 -10.25 9.15
C ASP A 91 -2.30 -10.38 9.85
N TYR A 92 -2.28 -9.95 11.12
CA TYR A 92 -1.26 -10.27 12.14
C TYR A 92 -1.73 -11.42 13.02
#